data_AF-A0A1B6AMP8-F1
#
_entry.id   AF-A0A1B6AMP8-F1
#
_cell.length_a   1.000
_cell.length_b   1.000
_cell.length_c   1.000
_cell.angle_alpha   90.00
_cell.angle_beta   90.00
_cell.angle_gamma   90.00
#
_symmetry.space_group_name_H-M   'P 1'
#
loop_
_entity.id
_entity.type
_entity.pdbx_description
1 polymer ?
#
loop_
_entity_poly.entity_id
_entity_poly.type
_entity_poly.pdbx_seq_one_letter_code
_entity_poly.pdbx_strand_id
1 'polypeptide(L)' 'MAVHHPTPGNAHDSAEELRTALKEHGITLPSLGVDLTSFAGSYAPLVALGNCNAATARKLAEVLRKAAAAA' A
#
# COMPACT_ATOMS: atom_id res chain seq x y z
N MET A 1 18.83 8.89 -20.37
CA MET A 1 17.85 7.77 -20.42
C MET A 1 18.08 6.96 -19.16
N ALA A 2 17.43 7.35 -18.05
CA ALA A 2 17.62 6.69 -16.77
C ALA A 2 16.79 5.40 -16.78
N VAL A 3 17.46 4.27 -16.90
CA VAL A 3 16.88 2.97 -16.56
C VAL A 3 16.55 3.02 -15.07
N HIS A 4 15.29 3.29 -14.76
CA HIS A 4 14.76 3.10 -13.41
C HIS A 4 14.76 1.60 -13.16
N HIS A 5 15.88 1.10 -12.65
CA HIS A 5 15.90 -0.18 -11.96
C HIS A 5 15.11 0.07 -10.68
N PRO A 6 13.94 -0.57 -10.46
CA PRO A 6 13.32 -0.53 -9.16
C PRO A 6 14.24 -1.39 -8.28
N THR A 7 15.14 -0.74 -7.53
CA THR A 7 15.71 -1.37 -6.34
C THR A 7 14.51 -1.92 -5.57
N PRO A 8 14.49 -3.19 -5.11
CA PRO A 8 13.44 -3.66 -4.24
C PRO A 8 13.55 -2.85 -2.94
N GLY A 9 12.92 -1.68 -2.95
CA GLY A 9 12.65 -0.87 -1.77
C GLY A 9 11.88 -1.81 -0.88
N ASN A 10 12.55 -2.25 0.19
CA ASN A 10 11.96 -2.89 1.35
C ASN A 10 10.45 -2.66 1.41
N ALA A 11 9.66 -3.72 1.17
CA ALA A 11 8.20 -3.66 1.23
C ALA A 11 7.69 -3.02 2.53
N HIS A 12 8.53 -2.97 3.57
CA HIS A 12 8.32 -2.21 4.79
C HIS A 12 8.20 -0.70 4.58
N ASP A 13 9.11 -0.04 3.87
CA ASP A 13 9.04 1.41 3.66
C ASP A 13 7.83 1.74 2.77
N SER A 14 7.56 0.93 1.74
CA SER A 14 6.35 1.08 0.93
C SER A 14 5.06 0.88 1.74
N ALA A 15 5.06 -0.06 2.70
CA ALA A 15 3.92 -0.26 3.59
C ALA A 15 3.74 0.92 4.56
N GLU A 16 4.82 1.48 5.11
CA GLU A 16 4.76 2.64 6.01
C GLU A 16 4.40 3.95 5.29
N GLU A 17 4.87 4.15 4.05
CA GLU A 17 4.45 5.27 3.20
C GLU A 17 2.95 5.19 2.91
N LEU A 18 2.47 4.02 2.48
CA LEU A 18 1.04 3.79 2.24
C LEU A 18 0.23 3.99 3.51
N ARG A 19 0.72 3.50 4.65
CA ARG A 19 0.08 3.69 5.96
C ARG A 19 -0.05 5.17 6.34
N THR A 20 0.97 5.95 6.04
CA THR A 20 0.99 7.39 6.32
C THR A 20 -0.03 8.11 5.45
N ALA A 21 -0.02 7.89 4.14
CA ALA A 21 -1.00 8.47 3.21
C ALA A 21 -2.45 8.11 3.59
N LEU A 22 -2.70 6.86 3.98
CA LEU A 22 -4.03 6.42 4.42
C LEU A 22 -4.47 7.14 5.71
N LYS A 23 -3.56 7.32 6.68
CA LYS A 23 -3.84 8.04 7.93
C LYS A 23 -4.19 9.50 7.67
N GLU A 24 -3.52 10.17 6.73
CA GLU A 24 -3.86 11.55 6.33
C GLU A 24 -5.30 11.68 5.82
N HIS A 25 -5.83 10.62 5.22
CA HIS A 25 -7.22 10.52 4.76
C HIS A 25 -8.18 9.92 5.79
N GLY A 26 -7.75 9.72 7.05
CA GLY A 26 -8.56 9.15 8.12
C GLY A 26 -8.91 7.67 7.93
N ILE A 27 -8.13 6.95 7.11
CA ILE A 27 -8.27 5.52 6.87
C ILE A 27 -7.20 4.77 7.67
N THR A 28 -7.63 3.80 8.47
CA THR A 28 -6.73 2.90 9.19
C THR A 28 -6.89 1.48 8.65
N LEU A 29 -5.76 0.89 8.22
CA LEU A 29 -5.65 -0.52 7.91
C LEU A 29 -4.76 -1.18 8.96
N PRO A 30 -5.34 -1.77 10.03
CA PRO A 30 -4.55 -2.38 11.10
C PRO A 30 -3.77 -3.62 10.64
N SER A 31 -4.20 -4.24 9.54
CA SER A 31 -3.54 -5.39 8.93
C SER A 31 -2.55 -5.02 7.81
N LEU A 32 -2.34 -3.73 7.54
CA LEU A 32 -1.37 -3.30 6.54
C LEU A 32 0.04 -3.59 7.02
N GLY A 33 0.79 -4.39 6.25
CA GLY A 33 2.15 -4.77 6.59
C GLY A 33 2.83 -5.56 5.48
N VAL A 34 4.05 -6.01 5.74
CA VAL A 34 4.77 -6.89 4.81
C VAL A 34 4.22 -8.31 4.94
N ASP A 35 3.92 -8.94 3.80
CA ASP A 35 3.53 -10.35 3.79
C ASP A 35 4.76 -11.22 4.07
N LEU A 36 4.87 -11.70 5.32
CA LEU A 36 6.00 -12.52 5.78
C LEU A 36 6.06 -13.88 5.08
N THR A 37 4.93 -14.37 4.56
CA THR A 37 4.87 -15.59 3.74
C THR A 37 5.53 -15.41 2.38
N SER A 38 5.35 -14.25 1.74
CA SER A 38 6.06 -13.88 0.52
C SER A 38 7.55 -13.66 0.77
N PHE A 39 7.93 -13.20 1.96
CA PHE A 39 9.33 -13.07 2.38
C PHE A 39 10.06 -14.42 2.52
N ALA A 40 9.34 -15.50 2.83
CA ALA A 40 9.90 -16.85 2.96
C ALA A 40 9.98 -17.64 1.63
N GLY A 41 9.47 -17.08 0.52
CA GLY A 41 9.47 -17.70 -0.81
C GLY A 41 10.43 -17.01 -1.79
N SER A 42 10.57 -17.57 -3.01
CA SER A 42 11.37 -16.96 -4.09
C SER A 42 10.66 -15.82 -4.83
N TYR A 43 9.60 -15.25 -4.24
CA TYR A 43 8.80 -14.19 -4.84
C TYR A 43 9.26 -12.81 -4.33
N ALA A 44 8.99 -11.77 -5.11
CA ALA A 44 9.22 -10.40 -4.65
C ALA A 44 8.39 -10.12 -3.38
N PRO A 45 8.92 -9.35 -2.41
CA PRO A 45 8.23 -9.07 -1.17
C PRO A 45 6.93 -8.31 -1.45
N LEU A 46 5.80 -8.89 -1.04
CA LEU A 46 4.47 -8.30 -1.22
C LEU A 46 4.06 -7.48 0.02
N VAL A 47 3.26 -6.44 -0.20
CA VAL A 47 2.58 -5.69 0.85
C VAL A 47 1.20 -6.29 1.05
N ALA A 48 0.95 -6.86 2.22
CA ALA A 48 -0.37 -7.33 2.62
C ALA A 48 -1.24 -6.12 2.99
N LEU A 49 -2.27 -5.84 2.18
CA LEU A 49 -3.24 -4.76 2.44
C LEU A 49 -4.27 -5.13 3.53
N GLY A 50 -4.41 -6.43 3.82
CA GLY A 50 -5.34 -6.95 4.81
C GLY A 50 -6.83 -6.74 4.47
N ASN A 51 -7.70 -7.21 5.36
CA ASN A 51 -9.14 -7.00 5.20
C ASN A 51 -9.54 -5.61 5.71
N CYS A 52 -10.35 -4.90 4.93
CA CYS A 52 -10.98 -3.66 5.34
C CYS A 52 -12.51 -3.81 5.33
N ASN A 53 -13.19 -3.10 6.22
CA ASN A 53 -14.66 -3.06 6.18
C ASN A 53 -15.14 -2.25 4.96
N ALA A 54 -16.39 -2.46 4.55
CA ALA A 54 -16.96 -1.82 3.35
C ALA A 54 -16.96 -0.28 3.42
N ALA A 55 -17.08 0.32 4.61
CA ALA A 55 -17.03 1.77 4.77
C ALA A 55 -15.62 2.32 4.48
N THR A 56 -14.59 1.64 4.98
CA THR A 56 -13.19 1.95 4.69
C THR A 56 -12.86 1.74 3.22
N ALA A 57 -13.32 0.64 2.62
CA ALA A 57 -13.12 0.36 1.20
C ALA A 57 -13.72 1.46 0.31
N ARG A 58 -14.91 1.97 0.67
CA ARG A 58 -15.59 3.03 -0.08
C ARG A 58 -14.87 4.38 0.02
N LYS A 59 -14.39 4.75 1.21
CA LYS A 59 -13.54 5.94 1.40
C LYS A 59 -12.24 5.84 0.60
N LEU A 60 -11.58 4.68 0.64
CA LEU A 60 -10.37 4.44 -0.14
C LEU A 60 -10.62 4.64 -1.64
N ALA A 61 -11.71 4.06 -2.15
CA ALA A 61 -12.08 4.21 -3.55
C ALA A 61 -12.40 5.66 -3.95
N GLU A 62 -13.01 6.46 -3.05
CA GLU A 62 -13.23 7.89 -3.30
C GLU A 62 -11.92 8.68 -3.37
N VAL A 63 -11.00 8.46 -2.43
CA VAL A 63 -9.69 9.11 -2.43
C VAL A 63 -8.91 8.77 -3.69
N LEU A 64 -8.87 7.48 -4.07
CA LEU A 64 -8.19 7.03 -5.29
C LEU A 64 -8.80 7.64 -6.55
N ARG A 65 -10.14 7.72 -6.65
CA ARG A 65 -10.80 8.40 -7.77
C ARG A 65 -10.49 9.90 -7.81
N LYS A 66 -10.45 10.57 -6.65
CA LYS A 66 -10.11 11.99 -6.56
C LYS A 66 -8.67 12.24 -6.99
N ALA A 67 -7.73 11.40 -6.56
CA ALA A 67 -6.32 11.49 -6.98
C ALA A 67 -6.16 11.23 -8.49
N ALA A 68 -6.84 10.23 -9.05
CA ALA A 68 -6.82 9.96 -10.48
C ALA A 68 -7.41 11.09 -11.33
N ALA A 69 -8.41 11.82 -10.81
CA ALA A 69 -8.96 12.99 -11.47
C ALA A 69 -8.09 14.25 -11.34
N ALA A 70 -7.12 14.25 -10.41
CA ALA A 70 -6.20 15.34 -10.17
C ALA A 70 -4.84 15.18 -10.89
N ALA A 71 -4.65 14.07 -11.61
CA ALA A 71 -3.46 13.73 -12.38
C ALA A 71 -3.70 13.93 -13.89
#